data_AF-A0A9W8MR22-F1
#
_entry.id   AF-A0A9W8MR22-F1
#
_cell.length_a   1.000
_cell.length_b   1.000
_cell.length_c   1.000
_cell.angle_alpha   90.00
_cell.angle_beta   90.00
_cell.angle_gamma   90.00
#
_symmetry.space_group_name_H-M   'P 1'
#
loop_
_entity.id
_entity.type
_entity.pdbx_description
1 polymer ?
#
loop_
_entity_poly.entity_id
_entity_poly.type
_entity_poly.pdbx_seq_one_letter_code
_entity_poly.pdbx_strand_id
1 'polypeptide(L)'
;MSGYKVQGRSVSGAKKVVTDALALQEAGAFAVLVEAVPLELGKYVTDRLKIPTIGIGAGPHTSGQVLVYDDVMGTWSGHKAKFVRRFANMKEVRDNGVQRYCEAVKDGSFPDPETESYTMDKIEWAKFMESELLDGVSV
;
A
#
# COMPACT_ATOMS: atom_id res chain seq x y z
N MET A 1 16.02 18.48 -6.03
CA MET A 1 14.56 18.67 -5.89
C MET A 1 14.21 18.54 -4.42
N SER A 2 13.55 19.52 -3.80
CA SER A 2 12.93 19.33 -2.47
C SER A 2 11.48 19.83 -2.49
N GLY A 3 10.59 19.02 -1.94
CA GLY A 3 9.13 19.22 -1.90
C GLY A 3 8.38 18.74 -3.16
N TYR A 4 7.16 18.23 -2.94
CA TYR A 4 6.19 17.94 -4.00
C TYR A 4 5.76 19.23 -4.70
N LYS A 5 6.38 19.53 -5.85
CA LYS A 5 6.04 20.70 -6.66
C LYS A 5 5.52 20.26 -8.02
N VAL A 6 4.38 20.82 -8.40
CA VAL A 6 3.82 20.62 -9.75
C VAL A 6 4.81 21.13 -10.79
N GLN A 7 5.15 20.28 -11.76
CA GLN A 7 6.04 20.61 -12.87
C GLN A 7 5.24 21.14 -14.06
N GLY A 8 5.89 21.86 -14.98
CA GLY A 8 5.23 22.29 -16.22
C GLY A 8 4.20 23.42 -16.08
N ARG A 9 4.23 24.18 -14.97
CA ARG A 9 3.34 25.36 -14.79
C ARG A 9 3.72 26.57 -15.64
N SER A 10 5.01 26.74 -15.93
CA SER A 10 5.50 27.79 -16.83
C SER A 10 5.69 27.24 -18.23
N VAL A 11 5.70 28.12 -19.22
CA VAL A 11 6.01 27.75 -20.62
C VAL A 11 7.35 27.02 -20.72
N SER A 12 8.39 27.51 -20.03
CA SER A 12 9.71 26.87 -20.02
C SER A 12 9.68 25.47 -19.38
N GLY A 13 8.96 25.32 -18.27
CA GLY A 13 8.78 24.02 -17.61
C GLY A 13 8.00 23.04 -18.48
N ALA A 14 6.93 23.49 -19.13
CA ALA A 14 6.12 22.65 -20.00
C ALA A 14 6.93 22.19 -21.23
N LYS A 15 7.68 23.09 -21.86
CA LYS A 15 8.61 22.75 -22.94
C LYS A 15 9.63 21.71 -22.50
N LYS A 16 10.21 21.88 -21.31
CA LYS A 16 11.18 20.91 -20.77
C LYS A 16 10.56 19.53 -20.62
N VAL A 17 9.37 19.42 -20.02
CA VAL A 17 8.66 18.13 -19.87
C VAL A 17 8.44 17.45 -21.22
N VAL A 18 8.00 18.20 -22.23
CA VAL A 18 7.77 17.64 -23.58
C VAL A 18 9.09 17.18 -24.23
N THR A 19 10.13 18.01 -24.16
CA THR A 19 11.45 17.67 -24.72
C THR A 19 12.05 16.43 -24.04
N ASP A 20 12.00 16.37 -22.71
CA ASP A 20 12.52 15.21 -21.95
C ASP A 20 11.74 13.93 -22.33
N ALA A 21 10.41 14.01 -22.43
CA ALA A 21 9.57 12.86 -22.77
C ALA A 21 9.85 12.33 -24.19
N LEU A 22 10.06 13.23 -25.16
CA LEU A 22 10.45 12.87 -26.52
C LEU A 22 11.84 12.23 -26.55
N ALA A 23 12.80 12.80 -25.83
CA ALA A 23 14.17 12.27 -25.76
C ALA A 23 14.19 10.85 -25.15
N LEU A 24 13.39 10.58 -24.11
CA LEU A 24 13.24 9.24 -23.54
C LEU A 24 12.71 8.23 -24.57
N GLN A 25 11.71 8.63 -25.36
CA GLN A 25 11.19 7.79 -26.45
C GLN A 25 12.25 7.54 -27.52
N GLU A 26 12.99 8.57 -27.94
CA GLU A 26 14.07 8.45 -28.94
C GLU A 26 15.20 7.55 -28.44
N ALA A 27 15.47 7.55 -27.13
CA ALA A 27 16.42 6.65 -26.48
C ALA A 27 15.92 5.19 -26.37
N GLY A 28 14.69 4.90 -26.79
CA GLY A 28 14.12 3.54 -26.82
C GLY A 28 13.30 3.16 -25.59
N ALA A 29 12.86 4.13 -24.77
CA ALA A 29 11.90 3.84 -23.72
C ALA A 29 10.62 3.23 -24.31
N PHE A 30 10.09 2.18 -23.68
CA PHE A 30 8.85 1.54 -24.13
C PHE A 30 7.58 2.23 -23.60
N ALA A 31 7.72 3.04 -22.55
CA ALA A 31 6.67 3.85 -21.94
C ALA A 31 7.30 5.01 -21.14
N VAL A 32 6.53 6.05 -20.83
CA VAL A 32 6.97 7.20 -20.00
C VAL A 32 5.98 7.46 -18.88
N LEU A 33 6.48 7.56 -17.64
CA LEU A 33 5.68 8.02 -16.51
C LEU A 33 5.70 9.56 -16.44
N VAL A 34 4.52 10.17 -16.30
CA VAL A 34 4.35 11.61 -16.18
C VAL A 34 3.71 11.92 -14.82
N GLU A 35 4.45 12.62 -13.97
CA GLU A 35 4.06 12.89 -12.59
C GLU A 35 3.84 14.39 -12.33
N ALA A 36 2.75 14.69 -11.61
CA ALA A 36 2.48 16.02 -11.05
C ALA A 36 2.60 17.17 -12.07
N VAL A 37 1.95 17.05 -13.22
CA VAL A 37 1.86 18.09 -14.27
C VAL A 37 0.41 18.57 -14.45
N PRO A 38 0.16 19.77 -15.01
CA PRO A 38 -1.18 20.18 -15.45
C PRO A 38 -1.82 19.13 -16.36
N LEU A 39 -3.14 18.93 -16.23
CA LEU A 39 -3.86 17.89 -16.98
C LEU A 39 -3.78 18.11 -18.50
N GLU A 40 -3.74 19.38 -18.94
CA GLU A 40 -3.59 19.76 -20.34
C GLU A 40 -2.21 19.35 -20.86
N LEU A 41 -1.18 19.48 -20.03
CA LEU A 41 0.18 19.06 -20.38
C LEU A 41 0.30 17.52 -20.41
N GLY A 42 -0.31 16.82 -19.45
CA GLY A 42 -0.36 15.36 -19.46
C GLY A 42 -1.05 14.81 -20.72
N LYS A 43 -2.16 15.43 -21.13
CA LYS A 43 -2.81 15.13 -22.41
C LYS A 43 -1.88 15.42 -23.60
N TYR A 44 -1.28 16.62 -23.64
CA TYR A 44 -0.41 17.03 -24.73
C TYR A 44 0.79 16.10 -24.94
N VAL A 45 1.46 15.68 -23.86
CA VAL A 45 2.56 14.71 -23.93
C VAL A 45 2.07 13.38 -24.48
N THR A 46 0.92 12.89 -24.00
CA THR A 46 0.33 11.62 -24.44
C THR A 46 -0.01 11.63 -25.92
N ASP A 47 -0.62 12.70 -26.42
CA ASP A 47 -0.95 12.83 -27.84
C ASP A 47 0.29 12.92 -28.75
N ARG A 48 1.46 13.31 -28.21
CA ARG A 48 2.69 13.52 -28.98
C ARG A 48 3.60 12.30 -29.04
N LEU A 49 3.57 11.46 -28.01
CA LEU A 49 4.35 10.22 -27.95
C LEU A 49 3.67 9.10 -28.74
N LYS A 50 4.48 8.20 -29.28
CA LYS A 50 4.07 6.93 -29.91
C LYS A 50 4.03 5.78 -28.91
N ILE A 51 4.64 5.95 -27.73
CA ILE A 51 4.68 4.99 -26.64
C ILE A 51 3.67 5.36 -25.54
N PRO A 52 3.18 4.39 -24.74
CA PRO A 52 2.23 4.66 -23.67
C PRO A 52 2.76 5.64 -22.62
N THR A 53 1.87 6.50 -22.13
CA THR A 53 2.12 7.34 -20.95
C THR A 53 1.41 6.79 -19.72
N ILE A 54 2.08 6.78 -18.57
CA ILE A 54 1.49 6.42 -17.28
C ILE A 54 1.40 7.67 -16.41
N GLY A 55 0.19 8.09 -16.05
CA GLY A 55 -0.04 9.31 -15.29
C GLY A 55 -0.14 9.06 -13.79
N ILE A 56 0.47 9.95 -12.99
CA ILE A 56 0.18 10.10 -11.56
C ILE A 56 0.07 11.60 -11.26
N GLY A 57 -1.16 12.06 -11.05
CA GLY A 57 -1.43 13.50 -10.97
C GLY A 57 -1.13 14.26 -12.27
N ALA A 58 -1.31 13.61 -13.42
CA ALA A 58 -1.14 14.18 -14.77
C ALA A 58 -2.47 14.27 -15.55
N GLY A 59 -3.60 14.13 -14.86
CA GLY A 59 -4.93 14.09 -15.47
C GLY A 59 -5.31 12.73 -16.04
N PRO A 60 -6.55 12.58 -16.53
CA PRO A 60 -7.11 11.28 -16.95
C PRO A 60 -6.73 10.87 -18.37
N HIS A 61 -6.06 11.75 -19.14
CA HIS A 61 -5.83 11.57 -20.58
C HIS A 61 -4.48 10.90 -20.91
N THR A 62 -3.75 10.39 -19.92
CA THR A 62 -2.61 9.49 -20.15
C THR A 62 -3.09 8.10 -20.54
N SER A 63 -2.23 7.29 -21.18
CA SER A 63 -2.59 5.93 -21.63
C SER A 63 -2.93 4.98 -20.48
N GLY A 64 -2.33 5.19 -19.31
CA GLY A 64 -2.63 4.48 -18.07
C GLY A 64 -2.46 5.37 -16.84
N GLN A 65 -2.76 4.83 -15.67
CA GLN A 65 -2.68 5.55 -14.39
C GLN A 65 -1.90 4.71 -13.38
N VAL A 66 -1.21 5.39 -12.46
CA VAL A 66 -0.54 4.76 -11.32
C VAL A 66 -0.79 5.59 -10.05
N LEU A 67 -0.92 4.89 -8.92
CA LEU A 67 -0.96 5.45 -7.59
C LEU A 67 -0.19 4.54 -6.64
N VAL A 68 0.33 5.09 -5.55
CA VAL A 68 0.99 4.33 -4.49
C VAL A 68 -0.08 3.52 -3.74
N TYR A 69 0.19 2.24 -3.48
CA TYR A 69 -0.78 1.34 -2.84
C TYR A 69 -1.28 1.88 -1.50
N ASP A 70 -0.39 2.35 -0.62
CA ASP A 70 -0.75 2.91 0.69
C ASP A 70 -1.68 4.12 0.60
N ASP A 71 -1.49 4.94 -0.43
CA ASP A 71 -2.32 6.10 -0.74
C ASP A 71 -3.70 5.70 -1.25
N VAL A 72 -3.77 4.69 -2.11
CA VAL A 72 -5.02 4.09 -2.62
C VAL A 72 -5.79 3.44 -1.48
N MET A 73 -5.11 2.67 -0.63
CA MET A 73 -5.73 1.85 0.40
C MET A 73 -5.95 2.58 1.73
N GLY A 74 -5.41 3.80 1.88
CA GLY A 74 -5.60 4.58 3.09
C GLY A 74 -5.02 3.88 4.32
N THR A 75 -3.80 3.36 4.23
CA THR A 75 -3.12 2.63 5.32
C THR A 75 -2.55 3.57 6.40
N TRP A 76 -2.59 4.88 6.15
CA TRP A 76 -1.99 5.92 6.99
C TRP A 76 -2.90 7.14 7.19
N SER A 77 -2.60 7.93 8.23
CA SER A 77 -3.27 9.20 8.55
C SER A 77 -2.37 10.39 8.23
N GLY A 78 -2.93 11.47 7.69
CA GLY A 78 -2.20 12.71 7.43
C GLY A 78 -2.64 13.39 6.14
N HIS A 79 -1.80 14.30 5.63
CA HIS A 79 -2.11 15.09 4.46
C HIS A 79 -1.96 14.30 3.16
N LYS A 80 -3.09 13.95 2.55
CA LYS A 80 -3.18 13.29 1.25
C LYS A 80 -2.86 14.27 0.11
N ALA A 81 -1.99 13.89 -0.82
CA ALA A 81 -1.75 14.66 -2.04
C ALA A 81 -3.05 14.87 -2.85
N LYS A 82 -3.17 16.03 -3.52
CA LYS A 82 -4.41 16.42 -4.22
C LYS A 82 -4.88 15.39 -5.26
N PHE A 83 -3.95 14.74 -5.96
CA PHE A 83 -4.26 13.80 -7.04
C PHE A 83 -4.60 12.39 -6.55
N VAL A 84 -4.44 12.09 -5.25
CA VAL A 84 -4.75 10.78 -4.70
C VAL A 84 -6.25 10.69 -4.42
N ARG A 85 -6.88 9.59 -4.83
CA ARG A 85 -8.17 9.14 -4.31
C ARG A 85 -7.92 7.93 -3.41
N ARG A 86 -8.47 7.95 -2.19
CA ARG A 86 -8.55 6.76 -1.33
C ARG A 86 -9.72 5.92 -1.80
N PHE A 87 -9.47 4.63 -2.02
CA PHE A 87 -10.45 3.63 -2.40
C PHE A 87 -10.79 2.69 -1.23
N ALA A 88 -9.99 2.69 -0.16
CA ALA A 88 -10.28 2.02 1.11
C ALA A 88 -9.78 2.84 2.32
N ASN A 89 -10.19 2.42 3.52
CA ASN A 89 -9.66 2.89 4.80
C ASN A 89 -9.03 1.71 5.57
N MET A 90 -7.93 1.17 5.02
CA MET A 90 -7.28 0.00 5.61
C MET A 90 -6.68 0.28 6.99
N LYS A 91 -6.36 1.53 7.29
CA LYS A 91 -5.95 1.92 8.64
C LYS A 91 -7.03 1.57 9.66
N GLU A 92 -8.27 2.00 9.43
CA GLU A 92 -9.39 1.74 10.32
C GLU A 92 -9.69 0.24 10.43
N VAL A 93 -9.72 -0.47 9.30
CA VAL A 93 -9.93 -1.93 9.30
C VAL A 93 -8.88 -2.64 10.14
N ARG A 94 -7.60 -2.30 9.95
CA ARG A 94 -6.49 -2.86 10.73
C ARG A 94 -6.61 -2.52 12.21
N ASP A 95 -6.84 -1.25 12.54
CA ASP A 95 -6.89 -0.79 13.92
C ASP A 95 -8.03 -1.48 14.68
N ASN A 96 -9.20 -1.59 14.06
CA ASN A 96 -10.34 -2.31 14.62
C ASN A 96 -10.04 -3.81 14.80
N GLY A 97 -9.35 -4.45 13.85
CA GLY A 97 -8.94 -5.86 13.96
C GLY A 97 -7.97 -6.10 15.12
N VAL A 98 -6.95 -5.25 15.25
CA VAL A 98 -5.98 -5.32 16.35
C VAL A 98 -6.65 -5.06 17.69
N GLN A 99 -7.57 -4.10 17.76
CA GLN A 99 -8.33 -3.83 18.98
C GLN A 99 -9.17 -5.04 19.40
N ARG A 100 -9.95 -5.63 18.48
CA ARG A 100 -10.78 -6.81 18.76
C ARG A 100 -9.95 -8.01 19.22
N TYR A 101 -8.79 -8.22 18.61
CA TYR A 101 -7.85 -9.25 19.08
C TYR A 101 -7.36 -8.97 20.51
N CYS A 102 -6.94 -7.72 20.79
CA CYS A 102 -6.52 -7.33 22.13
C CYS A 102 -7.63 -7.51 23.18
N GLU A 103 -8.89 -7.23 22.82
CA GLU A 103 -10.05 -7.42 23.68
C GLU A 103 -10.27 -8.92 23.96
N ALA A 104 -10.29 -9.75 22.92
CA ALA A 104 -10.51 -11.19 23.05
C ALA A 104 -9.42 -11.90 23.88
N VAL A 105 -8.16 -11.45 23.79
CA VAL A 105 -7.08 -11.96 24.66
C VAL A 105 -7.29 -11.53 26.11
N LYS A 106 -7.73 -10.30 26.35
CA LYS A 106 -7.89 -9.75 27.71
C LYS A 106 -9.09 -10.32 28.45
N ASP A 107 -10.18 -10.57 27.72
CA ASP A 107 -11.39 -11.17 28.30
C ASP A 107 -11.35 -12.71 28.33
N GLY A 108 -10.33 -13.32 27.72
CA GLY A 108 -10.11 -14.76 27.71
C GLY A 108 -10.99 -15.53 26.72
N SER A 109 -11.70 -14.84 25.83
CA SER A 109 -12.46 -15.47 24.75
C SER A 109 -11.57 -15.99 23.61
N PHE A 110 -10.31 -15.53 23.52
CA PHE A 110 -9.30 -16.06 22.60
C PHE A 110 -8.02 -16.48 23.33
N PRO A 111 -7.43 -17.65 22.98
CA PRO A 111 -7.97 -18.65 22.07
C PRO A 111 -9.10 -19.46 22.71
N ASP A 112 -10.09 -19.84 21.90
CA ASP A 112 -11.12 -20.80 22.29
C ASP A 112 -10.51 -22.21 22.49
N PRO A 113 -10.76 -22.88 23.64
CA PRO A 113 -10.18 -24.19 23.93
C PRO A 113 -10.62 -25.32 23.00
N GLU A 114 -11.77 -25.19 22.33
CA GLU A 114 -12.37 -26.26 21.53
C GLU A 114 -12.07 -26.11 20.04
N THR A 115 -11.99 -24.87 19.55
CA THR A 115 -11.90 -24.57 18.12
C THR A 115 -10.58 -23.94 17.69
N GLU A 116 -9.84 -23.35 18.62
CA GLU A 116 -8.60 -22.60 18.35
C GLU A 116 -7.41 -23.15 19.15
N SER A 117 -7.58 -24.30 19.80
CA SER A 117 -6.57 -24.97 20.61
C SER A 117 -6.46 -26.45 20.26
N TYR A 118 -5.30 -27.05 20.52
CA TYR A 118 -5.10 -28.49 20.41
C TYR A 118 -5.04 -29.12 21.80
N THR A 119 -5.68 -30.27 21.97
CA THR A 119 -5.65 -31.05 23.22
C THR A 119 -4.78 -32.28 23.07
N MET A 120 -4.14 -32.70 24.16
CA MET A 120 -3.52 -34.02 24.26
C MET A 120 -4.59 -35.08 24.56
N ASP A 121 -4.38 -36.31 24.08
CA ASP A 121 -5.17 -37.45 24.56
C ASP A 121 -5.08 -37.55 26.09
N LYS A 122 -6.21 -37.86 26.72
CA LYS A 122 -6.32 -37.83 28.19
C LYS A 122 -5.39 -38.83 28.87
N ILE A 123 -5.12 -39.98 28.24
CA ILE A 123 -4.25 -41.02 28.78
C ILE A 123 -2.79 -40.59 28.67
N GLU A 124 -2.39 -40.06 27.51
CA GLU A 124 -1.04 -39.55 27.31
C GLU A 124 -0.73 -38.35 28.23
N TRP A 125 -1.71 -37.46 28.45
CA TRP A 125 -1.57 -36.36 29.40
C TRP A 125 -1.35 -36.86 30.83
N ALA A 126 -2.09 -37.88 31.27
CA ALA A 126 -1.94 -38.45 32.60
C ALA A 126 -0.54 -39.07 32.81
N LYS A 127 -0.03 -39.80 31.79
CA LYS A 127 1.33 -40.36 31.82
C LYS A 127 2.41 -39.26 31.93
N PHE A 128 2.25 -38.17 31.18
CA PHE A 128 3.16 -37.03 31.25
C PHE A 128 3.18 -36.39 32.65
N MET A 129 2.01 -36.18 33.25
CA MET A 129 1.93 -35.63 34.61
C MET A 129 2.59 -36.56 35.65
N GLU A 130 2.47 -37.89 35.47
CA GLU A 130 3.15 -38.86 36.32
C GLU A 130 4.68 -38.82 36.15
N SER A 131 5.19 -38.65 34.92
CA SER A 131 6.64 -38.52 34.70
C SER A 131 7.23 -37.27 35.34
N GLU A 132 6.55 -36.12 35.28
CA GLU A 132 7.05 -34.87 35.90
C GLU A 132 7.14 -34.97 37.42
N LEU A 133 6.20 -35.67 38.07
CA LEU A 133 6.21 -35.90 39.51
C LEU A 133 7.36 -36.82 39.96
N LEU A 134 7.72 -37.81 39.13
CA LEU A 134 8.81 -38.74 39.40
C LEU A 134 10.20 -38.10 39.21
N ASP A 135 10.31 -37.13 38.30
CA ASP A 135 11.57 -36.42 38.00
C ASP A 135 11.89 -35.27 38.98
N GLY A 136 11.06 -35.07 40.01
CA GLY A 136 11.35 -34.16 41.13
C GLY A 136 11.32 -32.66 40.78
N VAL A 137 10.77 -32.29 39.62
CA VAL A 137 10.52 -30.90 39.26
C VAL A 137 9.16 -30.50 39.84
N SER A 138 9.18 -29.90 41.03
CA SER A 138 7.97 -29.32 41.63
C SER A 138 7.51 -28.11 40.82
N VAL A 139 6.28 -28.15 40.30
CA VAL A 139 5.53 -26.97 39.82
C VAL A 139 5.04 -26.15 41.00
#